data_AF-A0A5B9Q9U8-F1
#
_entry.id   AF-A0A5B9Q9U8-F1
#
_cell.length_a   1.000
_cell.length_b   1.000
_cell.length_c   1.000
_cell.angle_alpha   90.00
_cell.angle_beta   90.00
_cell.angle_gamma   90.00
#
_symmetry.space_group_name_H-M   'P 1'
#
loop_
_entity.id
_entity.type
_entity.pdbx_description
1 polymer ?
#
loop_
_entity_poly.entity_id
_entity_poly.type
_entity_poly.pdbx_seq_one_letter_code
_entity_poly.pdbx_strand_id
1 'polypeptide(L)'
;MSYRPIPDILRAMETSTLESGTIPPPLSLRFYLWFVIAITVFELCRVATMGSLSFTIPFTGWMIAFPYMFSIFFVFAALRGSKFGPAIKSVRSFLVFAIILGVLEFAFSYGREDFDNPYLRVSLWRPVFTVMIPCLWLIVLNSKAVSTYCSGEPV
;
A
#
# COMPACT_ATOMS: atom_id res chain seq x y z
N MET A 1 -33.52 -8.56 37.51
CA MET A 1 -32.93 -8.04 36.26
C MET A 1 -32.93 -6.52 36.34
N SER A 2 -31.75 -5.91 36.52
CA SER A 2 -31.61 -4.46 36.67
C SER A 2 -31.52 -3.82 35.27
N TYR A 3 -32.54 -3.04 34.90
CA TYR A 3 -32.62 -2.32 33.64
C TYR A 3 -31.64 -1.14 33.71
N ARG A 4 -30.46 -1.25 33.08
CA ARG A 4 -29.54 -0.11 32.96
C ARG A 4 -30.10 0.84 31.90
N PRO A 5 -30.32 2.12 32.22
CA PRO A 5 -30.80 3.07 31.23
C PRO A 5 -29.73 3.22 30.13
N ILE A 6 -30.17 3.10 28.88
CA ILE A 6 -29.38 3.27 27.64
C ILE A 6 -28.34 4.43 27.69
N PRO A 7 -28.60 5.60 28.32
CA PRO A 7 -27.58 6.65 28.44
C PRO A 7 -26.30 6.22 29.16
N ASP A 8 -26.35 5.30 30.12
CA ASP A 8 -25.16 4.86 30.87
C ASP A 8 -24.27 3.92 30.04
N ILE A 9 -24.85 3.18 29.09
CA ILE A 9 -24.08 2.33 28.17
C ILE A 9 -23.38 3.21 27.13
N LEU A 10 -24.05 4.24 26.63
CA LEU A 10 -23.46 5.20 25.70
C LEU A 10 -22.33 6.00 26.37
N ARG A 11 -22.52 6.41 27.63
CA ARG A 11 -21.46 7.04 28.43
C ARG A 11 -20.29 6.11 28.68
N ALA A 12 -20.55 4.85 29.02
CA ALA A 12 -19.50 3.84 29.21
C ALA A 12 -18.75 3.51 27.90
N MET A 13 -19.43 3.56 26.75
CA MET A 13 -18.82 3.44 25.43
C MET A 13 -17.95 4.66 25.10
N GLU A 14 -18.44 5.89 25.34
CA GLU A 14 -17.65 7.11 25.15
C GLU A 14 -16.41 7.12 26.06
N THR A 15 -16.55 6.76 27.33
CA THR A 15 -15.43 6.71 28.27
C THR A 15 -14.46 5.59 27.92
N SER A 16 -14.90 4.44 27.40
CA SER A 16 -13.99 3.38 26.96
C SER A 16 -13.27 3.70 25.65
N THR A 17 -13.88 4.48 24.75
CA THR A 17 -13.17 5.04 23.58
C THR A 17 -12.20 6.17 23.93
N LEU A 18 -12.45 6.90 25.03
CA LEU A 18 -11.55 7.94 25.54
C LEU A 18 -10.43 7.40 26.45
N GLU A 19 -10.67 6.31 27.19
CA GLU A 19 -9.66 5.65 28.04
C GLU A 19 -8.74 4.71 27.25
N SER A 20 -9.17 4.24 26.08
CA SER A 20 -8.24 3.69 25.11
C SER A 20 -7.43 4.85 24.54
N GLY A 21 -6.29 5.16 25.16
CA GLY A 21 -5.27 6.11 24.68
C GLY A 21 -4.66 5.69 23.34
N THR A 22 -5.50 5.39 22.35
CA THR A 22 -5.15 5.03 21.00
C THR A 22 -4.98 6.33 20.23
N ILE A 23 -3.72 6.71 20.06
CA ILE A 23 -3.34 7.76 19.14
C ILE A 23 -4.06 7.46 17.80
N PRO A 24 -4.72 8.46 17.17
CA PRO A 24 -5.38 8.24 15.90
C PRO A 24 -4.34 7.89 14.82
N PRO A 25 -4.62 6.94 13.91
CA PRO A 25 -3.64 6.57 12.89
C PRO A 25 -3.32 7.74 11.97
N PRO A 26 -2.03 7.97 11.63
CA PRO A 26 -1.59 9.12 10.87
C PRO A 26 -2.23 9.12 9.47
N LEU A 27 -2.56 10.31 8.98
CA LEU A 27 -3.17 10.50 7.65
C LEU A 27 -2.36 9.82 6.55
N SER A 28 -1.03 9.87 6.62
CA SER A 28 -0.12 9.20 5.69
C SER A 28 -0.40 7.70 5.52
N LEU A 29 -0.70 7.00 6.61
CA LEU A 29 -0.98 5.57 6.58
C LEU A 29 -2.36 5.26 6.00
N ARG A 30 -3.34 6.13 6.28
CA ARG A 30 -4.68 6.03 5.68
C ARG A 30 -4.64 6.28 4.18
N PHE A 31 -3.90 7.29 3.73
CA PHE A 31 -3.71 7.56 2.31
C PHE A 31 -2.98 6.42 1.61
N TYR A 32 -1.95 5.85 2.25
CA TYR A 32 -1.28 4.67 1.72
C TYR A 32 -2.23 3.49 1.56
N LEU A 33 -3.08 3.21 2.56
CA LEU A 33 -4.10 2.17 2.46
C LEU A 33 -5.02 2.38 1.24
N TRP A 34 -5.57 3.58 1.08
CA TRP A 34 -6.45 3.90 -0.04
C TRP A 34 -5.76 3.76 -1.38
N PHE A 35 -4.51 4.22 -1.47
CA PHE A 35 -3.69 4.05 -2.67
C PHE A 35 -3.51 2.57 -3.02
N VAL A 36 -3.13 1.74 -2.06
CA VAL A 36 -2.89 0.31 -2.30
C VAL A 36 -4.19 -0.40 -2.69
N ILE A 37 -5.33 -0.05 -2.07
CA ILE A 37 -6.65 -0.56 -2.47
C ILE A 37 -6.96 -0.16 -3.90
N ALA A 38 -6.77 1.11 -4.27
CA ALA A 38 -7.04 1.59 -5.62
C ALA A 38 -6.18 0.88 -6.67
N ILE A 39 -4.88 0.70 -6.41
CA ILE A 39 -3.98 -0.05 -7.30
C ILE A 39 -4.39 -1.52 -7.40
N THR A 40 -4.77 -2.14 -6.28
CA THR A 40 -5.22 -3.54 -6.27
C THR A 40 -6.51 -3.73 -7.08
N VAL A 41 -7.48 -2.84 -6.90
CA VAL A 41 -8.74 -2.86 -7.67
C VAL A 41 -8.47 -2.60 -9.14
N PHE A 42 -7.66 -1.59 -9.47
CA PHE A 42 -7.27 -1.29 -10.84
C PHE A 42 -6.64 -2.51 -11.52
N GLU A 43 -5.74 -3.21 -10.82
CA GLU A 43 -5.08 -4.38 -11.37
C GLU A 43 -6.01 -5.59 -11.51
N LEU A 44 -6.92 -5.82 -10.54
CA LEU A 44 -7.95 -6.84 -10.67
C LEU A 44 -8.89 -6.56 -11.85
N CYS A 45 -9.28 -5.29 -12.04
CA CYS A 45 -10.06 -4.87 -13.21
C CYS A 45 -9.30 -5.10 -14.51
N ARG A 46 -7.98 -4.82 -14.53
CA ARG A 46 -7.12 -5.10 -15.69
C ARG A 46 -7.09 -6.59 -16.01
N VAL A 47 -6.86 -7.44 -15.02
CA VAL A 47 -6.84 -8.91 -15.21
C VAL A 47 -8.20 -9.44 -15.67
N ALA A 48 -9.30 -8.97 -15.07
CA ALA A 48 -10.65 -9.39 -15.42
C ALA A 48 -11.05 -8.97 -16.85
N THR A 49 -10.54 -7.85 -17.35
CA THR A 49 -10.84 -7.34 -18.70
C THR A 49 -9.86 -7.81 -19.78
N MET A 50 -8.70 -8.36 -19.38
CA MET A 50 -7.67 -8.85 -20.30
C MET A 50 -8.06 -10.11 -21.09
N GLY A 51 -9.13 -10.82 -20.72
CA GLY A 51 -9.72 -11.84 -21.59
C GLY A 51 -10.25 -11.30 -22.93
N SER A 52 -10.44 -9.98 -23.05
CA SER A 52 -11.08 -9.33 -24.20
C SER A 52 -10.22 -8.25 -24.89
N LEU A 53 -9.15 -7.77 -24.24
CA LEU A 53 -8.42 -6.54 -24.61
C LEU A 53 -6.92 -6.74 -24.85
N SER A 54 -6.48 -7.98 -25.15
CA SER A 54 -5.07 -8.35 -25.37
C SER A 54 -4.34 -7.56 -26.47
N PHE A 55 -5.04 -6.72 -27.25
CA PHE A 55 -4.51 -6.05 -28.43
C PHE A 55 -4.00 -4.61 -28.22
N THR A 56 -4.37 -3.90 -27.14
CA THR A 56 -4.26 -2.42 -27.16
C THR A 56 -3.37 -1.82 -26.07
N ILE A 57 -3.10 -2.53 -24.98
CA ILE A 57 -2.38 -1.92 -23.85
C ILE A 57 -0.96 -2.48 -23.82
N PRO A 58 0.08 -1.65 -24.08
CA PRO A 58 1.46 -2.10 -23.96
C PRO A 58 1.64 -2.66 -22.55
N PHE A 59 2.19 -3.87 -22.47
CA PHE A 59 2.47 -4.54 -21.21
C PHE A 59 3.41 -3.62 -20.40
N THR A 60 2.83 -2.81 -19.51
CA THR A 60 3.60 -2.05 -18.50
C THR A 60 4.30 -2.98 -17.52
N GLY A 61 4.00 -4.28 -17.61
CA GLY A 61 4.88 -5.34 -17.21
C GLY A 61 4.46 -6.00 -15.91
N TRP A 62 4.97 -7.20 -15.73
CA TRP A 62 4.18 -8.33 -15.25
C TRP A 62 3.84 -8.34 -13.76
N MET A 63 4.37 -7.42 -12.95
CA MET A 63 4.26 -7.53 -11.49
C MET A 63 4.21 -6.21 -10.70
N ILE A 64 3.82 -5.09 -11.32
CA ILE A 64 3.81 -3.77 -10.64
C ILE A 64 2.98 -3.79 -9.35
N ALA A 65 1.85 -4.52 -9.34
CA ALA A 65 0.92 -4.50 -8.23
C ALA A 65 1.27 -5.44 -7.06
N PHE A 66 2.08 -6.49 -7.26
CA PHE A 66 2.30 -7.52 -6.24
C PHE A 66 2.82 -6.96 -4.91
N PRO A 67 3.86 -6.11 -4.88
CA PRO A 67 4.35 -5.54 -3.62
C PRO A 67 3.26 -4.73 -2.89
N TYR A 68 2.42 -4.03 -3.65
CA TYR A 68 1.30 -3.28 -3.11
C TYR A 68 0.23 -4.24 -2.54
N MET A 69 -0.20 -5.26 -3.28
CA MET A 69 -1.17 -6.26 -2.82
C MET A 69 -0.73 -6.95 -1.52
N PHE A 70 0.55 -7.34 -1.41
CA PHE A 70 1.09 -7.90 -0.17
C PHE A 70 1.12 -6.86 0.96
N SER A 71 1.40 -5.60 0.66
CA SER A 71 1.43 -4.53 1.65
C SER A 71 0.06 -4.24 2.28
N ILE A 72 -1.06 -4.50 1.60
CA ILE A 72 -2.42 -4.33 2.15
C ILE A 72 -2.57 -5.06 3.49
N PHE A 73 -2.12 -6.31 3.57
CA PHE A 73 -2.26 -7.13 4.77
C PHE A 73 -1.50 -6.51 5.95
N PHE A 74 -0.30 -5.99 5.70
CA PHE A 74 0.52 -5.36 6.72
C PHE A 74 -0.02 -3.98 7.12
N VAL A 75 -0.59 -3.20 6.19
CA VAL A 75 -1.21 -1.91 6.53
C VAL A 75 -2.45 -2.10 7.39
N PHE A 76 -3.30 -3.09 7.08
CA PHE A 76 -4.43 -3.43 7.94
C PHE A 76 -3.97 -3.92 9.33
N ALA A 77 -2.93 -4.76 9.38
CA ALA A 77 -2.35 -5.21 10.65
C ALA A 77 -1.78 -4.03 11.47
N ALA A 78 -1.19 -3.04 10.79
CA ALA A 78 -0.72 -1.82 11.40
C ALA A 78 -1.90 -1.00 11.96
N LEU A 79 -2.92 -0.71 11.16
CA LEU A 79 -4.08 0.08 11.59
C LEU A 79 -4.88 -0.55 12.73
N ARG A 80 -4.86 -1.88 12.88
CA ARG A 80 -5.56 -2.60 13.95
C ARG A 80 -4.78 -2.66 15.27
N GLY A 81 -3.58 -2.09 15.33
CA GLY A 81 -2.84 -1.87 16.57
C GLY A 81 -2.17 -3.10 17.21
N SER A 82 -2.28 -4.29 16.63
CA SER A 82 -1.78 -5.51 17.29
C SER A 82 -0.26 -5.70 17.18
N LYS A 83 0.38 -5.26 16.08
CA LYS A 83 1.84 -5.39 15.81
C LYS A 83 2.36 -4.30 14.88
N PHE A 84 2.21 -3.03 15.27
CA PHE A 84 2.45 -1.87 14.38
C PHE A 84 3.88 -1.77 13.82
N GLY A 85 4.90 -1.78 14.69
CA GLY A 85 6.31 -1.62 14.29
C GLY A 85 6.77 -2.66 13.26
N PRO A 86 6.59 -3.97 13.53
CA PRO A 86 6.91 -5.02 12.56
C PRO A 86 6.12 -4.91 11.26
N ALA A 87 4.83 -4.56 11.31
CA ALA A 87 3.99 -4.44 10.13
C ALA A 87 4.45 -3.31 9.20
N ILE A 88 4.73 -2.12 9.73
CA ILE A 88 5.27 -1.01 8.93
C ILE A 88 6.67 -1.32 8.40
N LYS A 89 7.51 -1.99 9.20
CA LYS A 89 8.83 -2.46 8.72
C LYS A 89 8.67 -3.39 7.51
N SER A 90 7.72 -4.33 7.55
CA SER A 90 7.42 -5.19 6.40
C SER A 90 6.97 -4.38 5.19
N VAL A 91 6.05 -3.43 5.34
CA VAL A 91 5.61 -2.54 4.24
C VAL A 91 6.80 -1.83 3.60
N ARG A 92 7.69 -1.24 4.42
CA ARG A 92 8.90 -0.57 3.93
C ARG A 92 9.81 -1.54 3.18
N SER A 93 10.04 -2.73 3.71
CA SER A 93 10.84 -3.76 3.03
C SER A 93 10.25 -4.17 1.68
N PHE A 94 8.93 -4.31 1.57
CA PHE A 94 8.27 -4.61 0.30
C PHE A 94 8.41 -3.47 -0.70
N LEU A 95 8.31 -2.21 -0.28
CA LEU A 95 8.55 -1.06 -1.16
C LEU A 95 9.99 -1.00 -1.65
N VAL A 96 10.97 -1.24 -0.77
CA VAL A 96 12.39 -1.32 -1.16
C VAL A 96 12.63 -2.45 -2.16
N PHE A 97 12.06 -3.62 -1.90
CA PHE A 97 12.15 -4.76 -2.81
C PHE A 97 11.50 -4.46 -4.17
N ALA A 98 10.34 -3.78 -4.18
CA ALA A 98 9.67 -3.32 -5.39
C ALA A 98 10.55 -2.39 -6.22
N ILE A 99 11.23 -1.44 -5.57
CA ILE A 99 12.17 -0.52 -6.23
C ILE A 99 13.32 -1.28 -6.87
N ILE A 100 13.95 -2.20 -6.13
CA ILE A 100 15.08 -2.99 -6.64
C ILE A 100 14.65 -3.82 -7.86
N LEU A 101 13.52 -4.53 -7.76
CA LEU A 101 12.99 -5.30 -8.89
C LEU A 101 12.63 -4.40 -10.06
N GLY A 102 12.01 -3.24 -9.82
CA GLY A 102 11.65 -2.28 -10.86
C GLY A 102 12.86 -1.73 -11.61
N VAL A 103 13.96 -1.42 -10.90
CA VAL A 103 15.22 -0.98 -11.50
C VAL A 103 15.87 -2.11 -12.30
N LEU A 104 16.00 -3.31 -11.71
CA LEU A 104 16.62 -4.46 -12.39
C LEU A 104 15.85 -4.83 -13.65
N GLU A 105 14.53 -4.92 -13.56
CA GLU A 105 13.67 -5.26 -14.69
C GLU A 105 13.79 -4.22 -15.82
N PHE A 106 13.73 -2.93 -15.49
CA PHE A 106 13.92 -1.90 -16.50
C PHE A 106 15.32 -1.97 -17.13
N ALA A 107 16.37 -2.11 -16.32
CA ALA A 107 17.75 -2.20 -16.83
C ALA A 107 17.99 -3.43 -17.72
N PHE A 108 17.32 -4.56 -17.45
CA PHE A 108 17.48 -5.78 -18.23
C PHE A 108 16.62 -5.82 -19.49
N SER A 109 15.44 -5.20 -19.46
CA SER A 109 14.46 -5.26 -20.56
C SER A 109 14.49 -4.04 -21.48
N TYR A 110 14.88 -2.86 -20.99
CA TYR A 110 14.90 -1.64 -21.80
C TYR A 110 15.91 -1.76 -22.95
N GLY A 111 15.44 -1.56 -24.19
CA GLY A 111 16.26 -1.66 -25.39
C GLY A 111 16.62 -3.08 -25.82
N ARG A 112 16.14 -4.12 -25.10
CA ARG A 112 16.26 -5.54 -25.48
C ARG A 112 14.92 -6.14 -25.89
N GLU A 113 14.02 -5.28 -26.34
CA GLU A 113 12.69 -5.66 -26.81
C GLU A 113 12.85 -6.38 -28.15
N ASP A 114 12.27 -7.58 -28.28
CA ASP A 114 12.16 -8.23 -29.58
C ASP A 114 11.25 -7.37 -30.47
N PHE A 115 11.85 -6.57 -31.35
CA PHE A 115 11.16 -5.58 -32.19
C PHE A 115 10.10 -6.20 -33.12
N ASP A 116 10.11 -7.52 -33.29
CA ASP A 116 9.10 -8.29 -34.04
C ASP A 116 7.82 -8.61 -33.23
N ASN A 117 7.84 -8.43 -31.90
CA ASN A 117 6.67 -8.67 -31.06
C ASN A 117 6.12 -7.35 -30.47
N PRO A 118 5.00 -6.82 -30.99
CA PRO A 118 4.41 -5.57 -30.50
C PRO A 118 3.93 -5.64 -29.04
N TYR A 119 3.80 -6.85 -28.47
CA TYR A 119 3.36 -7.07 -27.09
C TYR A 119 4.50 -6.99 -26.06
N LEU A 120 5.77 -6.95 -26.49
CA LEU A 120 6.95 -6.91 -25.61
C LEU A 120 7.57 -5.51 -25.47
N ARG A 121 6.82 -4.45 -25.84
CA ARG A 121 7.32 -3.08 -25.74
C ARG A 121 7.32 -2.57 -24.29
N VAL A 122 8.47 -2.13 -23.79
CA VAL A 122 8.62 -1.54 -22.46
C VAL A 122 8.28 -0.06 -22.56
N SER A 123 7.21 0.35 -21.89
CA SER A 123 6.88 1.78 -21.79
C SER A 123 7.94 2.55 -21.03
N LEU A 124 8.34 3.72 -21.55
CA LEU A 124 9.22 4.68 -20.86
C LEU A 124 8.66 5.15 -19.52
N TRP A 125 7.35 5.06 -19.31
CA TRP A 125 6.70 5.43 -18.05
C TRP A 125 6.83 4.37 -16.96
N ARG A 126 7.31 3.17 -17.30
CA ARG A 126 7.41 2.05 -16.37
C ARG A 126 8.21 2.38 -15.09
N PRO A 127 9.40 3.03 -15.15
CA PRO A 127 10.13 3.43 -13.95
C PRO A 127 9.36 4.39 -13.04
N VAL A 128 8.45 5.19 -13.58
CA VAL A 128 7.61 6.07 -12.74
C VAL A 128 6.75 5.24 -11.80
N PHE A 129 6.12 4.18 -12.32
CA PHE A 129 5.23 3.32 -11.55
C PHE A 129 5.97 2.30 -10.67
N THR A 130 7.12 1.80 -11.11
CA THR A 130 7.88 0.74 -10.41
C THR A 130 8.98 1.27 -9.48
N VAL A 131 9.40 2.53 -9.64
CA VAL A 131 10.49 3.14 -8.84
C VAL A 131 10.03 4.42 -8.17
N MET A 132 9.55 5.40 -8.94
CA MET A 132 9.25 6.74 -8.38
C MET A 132 8.09 6.72 -7.38
N ILE A 133 7.00 6.03 -7.69
CA ILE A 133 5.84 5.92 -6.78
C ILE A 133 6.19 5.15 -5.48
N PRO A 134 6.86 3.97 -5.53
CA PRO A 134 7.35 3.33 -4.31
C PRO A 134 8.29 4.22 -3.48
N CYS A 135 9.21 4.95 -4.13
CA CYS A 135 10.11 5.89 -3.46
C CYS A 135 9.33 6.99 -2.73
N LEU A 136 8.32 7.57 -3.39
CA LEU A 136 7.43 8.56 -2.78
C LEU A 136 6.77 8.01 -1.52
N TRP A 137 6.19 6.81 -1.59
CA TRP A 137 5.56 6.18 -0.43
C TRP A 137 6.55 5.81 0.66
N LEU A 138 7.76 5.40 0.30
CA LEU A 138 8.81 5.13 1.27
C LEU A 138 9.19 6.41 2.03
N ILE A 139 9.27 7.56 1.37
CA ILE A 139 9.51 8.86 2.01
C ILE A 139 8.34 9.22 2.94
N VAL A 140 7.11 9.12 2.45
CA VAL A 140 5.89 9.42 3.23
C VAL A 140 5.77 8.53 4.47
N LEU A 141 6.07 7.24 4.34
CA LEU A 141 6.02 6.27 5.45
C LEU A 141 7.21 6.38 6.41
N ASN A 142 8.29 7.07 6.04
CA ASN A 142 9.39 7.43 6.95
C ASN A 142 9.22 8.80 7.60
N SER A 143 8.09 9.49 7.36
CA SER A 143 7.78 10.75 8.04
C SER A 143 7.73 10.59 9.57
N LYS A 144 8.07 11.68 10.28
CA LYS A 144 8.03 11.72 11.75
C LYS A 144 6.67 11.29 12.30
N ALA A 145 5.57 11.69 11.65
CA ALA A 145 4.22 11.31 12.04
C ALA A 145 4.00 9.79 12.13
N VAL A 146 4.56 9.02 11.18
CA VAL A 146 4.47 7.55 11.21
C VAL A 146 5.44 6.97 12.24
N SER A 147 6.62 7.57 12.42
CA SER A 147 7.59 7.13 13.42
C SER A 147 7.12 7.36 14.86
N THR A 148 6.55 8.52 15.18
CA THR A 148 5.99 8.81 16.51
C THR A 148 4.83 7.86 16.82
N TYR A 149 3.97 7.62 15.82
CA TYR A 149 2.93 6.60 15.92
C TYR A 149 3.49 5.18 16.09
N CYS A 150 4.64 4.85 15.47
CA CYS A 150 5.34 3.58 15.71
C CYS A 150 5.83 3.42 17.15
N SER A 151 6.37 4.50 17.72
CA SER A 151 7.01 4.49 19.04
C SER A 151 5.99 4.51 20.19
N GLY A 152 4.73 4.88 19.91
CA GLY A 152 3.72 5.08 20.95
C GLY A 152 3.99 6.31 21.83
N GLU A 153 4.88 7.19 21.39
CA GLU A 153 5.18 8.44 22.08
C GLU A 153 4.08 9.47 21.74
N PRO A 154 3.55 10.21 22.73
CA PRO A 154 2.62 11.30 22.45
C PRO A 154 3.32 12.42 21.68
N VAL A 155 2.61 12.99 20.69
CA VAL A 155 3.03 14.17 19.91
C VAL A 155 2.89 15.42 20.75
#